data_AF-A0A6L8U421-F1
#
_entry.id   AF-A0A6L8U421-F1
#
_cell.length_a   1.000
_cell.length_b   1.000
_cell.length_c   1.000
_cell.angle_alpha   90.00
_cell.angle_beta   90.00
_cell.angle_gamma   90.00
#
_symmetry.space_group_name_H-M   'P 1'
#
loop_
_entity.id
_entity.type
_entity.pdbx_description
1 polymer ?
#
loop_
_entity_poly.entity_id
_entity_poly.type
_entity_poly.pdbx_seq_one_letter_code
_entity_poly.pdbx_strand_id
1 'polypeptide(L)'
;MSLAKYIARLQRMDSLIAMKATGPPEVFAYKMNLSRSMLFETLQEMKGMGVDIRYSNARESYYYGDSRRIVVKVEKALESE
;
A
#
# COMPACT_ATOMS: atom_id res chain seq x y z
N MET A 1 -11.27 5.12 11.69
CA MET A 1 -11.40 5.01 10.22
C MET A 1 -12.37 3.88 9.92
N SER A 2 -13.19 3.94 8.87
CA SER A 2 -14.00 2.77 8.49
C SER A 2 -13.15 1.72 7.75
N LEU A 3 -13.55 0.45 7.84
CA LEU A 3 -12.86 -0.65 7.16
C LEU A 3 -12.72 -0.40 5.65
N ALA A 4 -13.79 0.05 4.99
CA ALA A 4 -13.77 0.35 3.56
C ALA A 4 -12.74 1.42 3.18
N LYS A 5 -12.61 2.48 4.00
CA LYS A 5 -11.60 3.54 3.77
C LYS A 5 -10.18 3.01 3.95
N TYR A 6 -9.97 2.13 4.92
CA TYR A 6 -8.67 1.51 5.15
C TYR A 6 -8.28 0.57 4.00
N ILE A 7 -9.21 -0.25 3.50
CA ILE A 7 -8.99 -1.11 2.32
C ILE A 7 -8.64 -0.26 1.09
N ALA A 8 -9.41 0.79 0.80
CA ALA A 8 -9.14 1.68 -0.34
C ALA A 8 -7.76 2.35 -0.25
N ARG A 9 -7.33 2.69 0.98
CA ARG A 9 -5.97 3.20 1.23
C ARG A 9 -4.91 2.16 0.87
N LEU A 10 -5.05 0.93 1.35
CA LEU A 10 -4.08 -0.14 1.06
C LEU A 10 -3.97 -0.40 -0.44
N GLN A 11 -5.11 -0.47 -1.15
CA GLN A 11 -5.14 -0.64 -2.61
C GLN A 11 -4.44 0.50 -3.36
N ARG A 12 -4.63 1.75 -2.90
CA ARG A 12 -3.94 2.92 -3.48
C ARG A 12 -2.45 2.90 -3.22
N MET A 13 -2.01 2.51 -2.02
CA MET A 13 -0.59 2.36 -1.71
C MET A 13 0.05 1.25 -2.55
N ASP A 14 -0.59 0.08 -2.64
CA ASP A 14 -0.14 -1.03 -3.49
C ASP A 14 0.08 -0.59 -4.94
N SER A 15 -0.90 0.11 -5.51
CA SER A 15 -0.83 0.62 -6.89
C SER A 15 0.37 1.54 -7.10
N LEU A 16 0.60 2.49 -6.19
CA LEU A 16 1.71 3.44 -6.31
C LEU A 16 3.08 2.76 -6.12
N ILE A 17 3.19 1.80 -5.20
CA ILE A 17 4.43 1.04 -4.95
C ILE A 17 4.75 0.13 -6.14
N ALA A 18 3.74 -0.56 -6.69
CA ALA A 18 3.91 -1.43 -7.86
C ALA A 18 4.39 -0.63 -9.09
N MET A 19 3.85 0.57 -9.28
CA MET A 19 4.26 1.50 -10.35
C MET A 19 5.57 2.24 -10.06
N LYS A 20 6.12 2.13 -8.84
CA LYS A 20 7.28 2.93 -8.38
C LYS A 20 7.03 4.44 -8.56
N ALA A 21 5.79 4.85 -8.30
CA ALA A 21 5.27 6.19 -8.50
C ALA A 21 4.97 6.88 -7.16
N THR A 22 5.58 6.43 -6.06
CA THR A 22 5.35 6.98 -4.72
C THR A 22 5.95 8.38 -4.58
N GLY A 23 7.12 8.63 -5.18
CA GLY A 23 7.99 9.74 -4.79
C GLY A 23 8.63 9.49 -3.41
N PRO A 24 9.40 10.47 -2.90
CA PRO A 24 10.02 10.39 -1.58
C PRO A 24 8.95 10.31 -0.48
N PRO A 25 9.30 9.91 0.76
CA PRO A 25 8.34 9.68 1.84
C PRO A 25 7.34 10.82 2.08
N GLU A 26 7.80 12.07 1.95
CA GLU A 26 7.01 13.28 2.12
C GLU A 26 5.95 13.42 1.02
N VAL A 27 6.35 13.18 -0.24
CA VAL A 27 5.46 13.19 -1.40
C VAL A 27 4.47 12.02 -1.33
N PHE A 28 4.92 10.85 -0.89
CA PHE A 28 4.04 9.71 -0.75
C PHE A 28 2.98 9.93 0.34
N ALA A 29 3.38 10.49 1.49
CA ALA A 29 2.47 10.85 2.57
C ALA A 29 1.42 11.86 2.08
N TYR A 30 1.85 12.89 1.34
CA TYR A 30 0.95 13.86 0.72
C TYR A 30 -0.02 13.21 -0.28
N LYS A 31 0.46 12.36 -1.19
CA LYS A 31 -0.38 11.61 -2.16
C LYS A 31 -1.41 10.71 -1.49
N MET A 32 -1.12 10.22 -0.29
CA MET A 32 -2.00 9.36 0.51
C MET A 32 -2.88 10.14 1.48
N ASN A 33 -2.72 11.48 1.56
CA ASN A 33 -3.33 12.34 2.56
C ASN A 33 -3.08 11.81 4.00
N LEU A 34 -1.81 11.52 4.28
CA LEU A 34 -1.31 10.97 5.54
C LEU A 34 -0.28 11.88 6.17
N SER A 35 -0.15 11.80 7.50
CA SER A 35 1.07 12.24 8.16
C SER A 35 2.22 11.29 7.82
N ARG A 36 3.46 11.77 7.96
CA ARG A 36 4.66 10.94 7.74
C ARG A 36 4.68 9.71 8.65
N SER A 37 4.32 9.86 9.92
CA SER A 37 4.26 8.74 10.88
C SER A 37 3.21 7.71 10.46
N MET A 38 1.99 8.13 10.09
CA MET A 38 0.94 7.20 9.67
C MET A 38 1.29 6.49 8.35
N LEU A 39 2.01 7.15 7.44
CA LEU A 39 2.55 6.47 6.26
C LEU A 39 3.49 5.33 6.66
N PHE A 40 4.44 5.58 7.56
CA PHE A 40 5.39 4.55 8.00
C PHE A 40 4.70 3.42 8.77
N GLU A 41 3.75 3.72 9.65
CA GLU A 41 2.92 2.72 10.32
C GLU A 41 2.19 1.84 9.29
N THR A 42 1.53 2.46 8.30
CA THR A 42 0.81 1.71 7.25
C THR A 42 1.78 0.86 6.41
N LEU A 43 2.98 1.36 6.11
CA LEU A 43 4.02 0.58 5.42
C LEU A 43 4.49 -0.62 6.24
N GLN A 44 4.63 -0.48 7.56
CA GLN A 44 4.98 -1.59 8.44
C GLN A 44 3.85 -2.62 8.55
N GLU A 45 2.60 -2.17 8.61
CA GLU A 45 1.44 -3.06 8.55
C GLU A 45 1.42 -3.86 7.25
N MET A 46 1.60 -3.20 6.10
CA MET A 46 1.71 -3.89 4.80
C MET A 46 2.84 -4.92 4.79
N LYS A 47 4.02 -4.59 5.33
CA LYS A 47 5.12 -5.55 5.48
C LYS A 47 4.74 -6.73 6.38
N GLY A 48 4.02 -6.48 7.47
CA GLY A 48 3.47 -7.51 8.35
C GLY A 48 2.48 -8.47 7.65
N MET A 49 1.84 -8.03 6.55
CA MET A 49 1.00 -8.88 5.70
C MET A 49 1.81 -9.75 4.72
N GLY A 50 3.14 -9.65 4.71
CA GLY A 50 4.05 -10.55 3.97
C GLY A 50 4.60 -10.02 2.66
N VAL A 51 4.37 -8.75 2.31
CA VAL A 51 4.99 -8.11 1.14
C VAL A 51 6.34 -7.47 1.49
N ASP A 52 7.31 -7.59 0.59
CA ASP A 52 8.62 -6.95 0.75
C ASP A 52 8.61 -5.54 0.12
N ILE A 53 8.48 -4.50 0.94
CA ILE A 53 8.52 -3.11 0.50
C ILE A 53 9.87 -2.48 0.82
N ARG A 54 10.58 -2.00 -0.20
CA ARG A 54 11.89 -1.35 -0.09
C ARG A 54 11.83 0.07 -0.62
N TYR A 55 12.77 0.92 -0.20
CA TYR A 55 12.92 2.28 -0.71
C TYR A 55 14.21 2.39 -1.51
N SER A 56 14.15 3.04 -2.67
CA SER A 56 15.32 3.31 -3.52
C SER A 56 15.63 4.80 -3.48
N ASN A 57 16.73 5.19 -2.84
CA ASN A 57 17.19 6.59 -2.83
C ASN A 57 17.42 7.13 -4.25
N ALA A 58 18.03 6.35 -5.14
CA ALA A 58 18.31 6.76 -6.51
C ALA A 58 17.05 6.99 -7.38
N ARG A 59 15.91 6.42 -6.99
CA ARG A 59 14.63 6.55 -7.72
C ARG A 59 13.62 7.40 -6.95
N GLU A 60 13.99 7.80 -5.74
CA GLU A 60 13.11 8.40 -4.75
C GLU A 60 11.73 7.73 -4.70
N SER A 61 11.69 6.41 -4.60
CA SER A 61 10.41 5.68 -4.60
C SER A 61 10.48 4.35 -3.87
N TYR A 62 9.34 3.99 -3.26
CA TYR A 62 9.10 2.66 -2.75
C TYR A 62 8.77 1.68 -3.87
N TYR A 63 9.20 0.45 -3.72
CA TYR A 63 8.99 -0.63 -4.67
C TYR A 63 8.90 -1.99 -3.97
N TYR A 64 8.30 -2.97 -4.65
CA TYR A 64 8.30 -4.35 -4.19
C TYR A 64 9.64 -5.04 -4.49
N GLY A 65 10.24 -5.65 -3.47
CA GLY A 65 11.49 -6.41 -3.54
C GLY A 65 11.34 -7.80 -4.15
N ASP A 66 10.11 -8.31 -4.20
CA ASP A 66 9.73 -9.57 -4.83
C ASP A 66 8.43 -9.41 -5.65
N SER A 67 7.88 -10.52 -6.12
CA SER A 67 6.65 -10.55 -6.93
C SER A 67 5.36 -10.51 -6.09
N ARG A 68 5.44 -10.31 -4.78
CA ARG A 68 4.25 -10.30 -3.90
C ARG A 68 3.54 -8.95 -3.97
N ARG A 69 2.22 -8.98 -3.83
CA ARG A 69 1.34 -7.78 -3.82
C ARG A 69 0.17 -7.99 -2.88
N ILE A 70 -0.43 -6.89 -2.42
CA ILE A 70 -1.64 -6.93 -1.61
C ILE A 70 -2.85 -6.85 -2.52
N VAL A 71 -3.71 -7.87 -2.48
CA VAL A 71 -4.93 -7.93 -3.28
C VAL A 71 -6.12 -8.14 -2.35
N VAL A 72 -7.06 -7.19 -2.36
CA VAL A 72 -8.33 -7.30 -1.65
C VAL A 72 -9.44 -7.46 -2.69
N LYS A 73 -10.17 -8.57 -2.61
CA LYS A 73 -11.33 -8.87 -3.46
C LYS A 73 -12.57 -9.07 -2.60
N VAL A 74 -13.70 -8.59 -3.11
CA VAL A 74 -15.02 -8.84 -2.53
C VAL A 74 -15.80 -9.58 -3.59
N GLU A 75 -16.24 -10.80 -3.26
CA GLU A 75 -16.97 -11.67 -4.16
C GLU A 75 -18.30 -12.04 -3.49
N LYS A 76 -19.34 -12.30 -4.28
CA LYS A 76 -20.59 -12.83 -3.74
C LYS A 76 -20.31 -14.23 -3.19
N ALA A 77 -20.71 -14.49 -1.95
CA ALA A 77 -20.80 -15.86 -1.48
C ALA A 77 -21.84 -16.56 -2.37
N LEU A 78 -21.49 -17.73 -2.91
CA LEU A 78 -22.45 -18.55 -3.65
C LEU A 78 -23.55 -18.95 -2.66
N GLU A 79 -24.74 -18.37 -2.80
CA GLU A 79 -25.94 -18.92 -2.20
C GLU A 79 -26.19 -20.24 -2.93
N SER A 80 -26.02 -21.35 -2.21
CA SER A 80 -26.45 -22.66 -2.71
C SER A 80 -27.98 -22.63 -2.71
N GLU A 81 -28.59 -22.59 -3.88
CA GLU A 81 -30.04 -22.87 -4.06
C GLU A 81 -30.38 -24.31 -3.64
#